data_AF-A0A814KCX7-F1
#
_entry.id   AF-A0A814KCX7-F1
#
_cell.length_a   1.000
_cell.length_b   1.000
_cell.length_c   1.000
_cell.angle_alpha   90.00
_cell.angle_beta   90.00
_cell.angle_gamma   90.00
#
_symmetry.space_group_name_H-M   'P 1'
#
loop_
_entity.id
_entity.type
_entity.pdbx_description
1 polymer ?
#
loop_
_entity_poly.entity_id
_entity_poly.type
_entity_poly.pdbx_seq_one_letter_code
_entity_poly.pdbx_strand_id
1 'polypeptide(L)'
;MFPIKFESDTSSESLNNIQIDYDADDIRKYQPVDIATQLTLFNRHFLLLIQPEELINFAFLSTEKKTLAPNLTIIFAFYDRTVRLFATQILKHQLLEQRASIIKHLVLVIQQLFTVNHDLQSIRLILATFDHPSIFRLRQTWRIFRRENPNLYITLKYFWNVLSQGNNWSDYRLWIEEKFIKDCLSKKQPMVLFVGYLLSKMISDHYRYYRIYSNDSSNEKSSRVHQNLIEYVKLSSPTEKFLSEK
;
A
#
# COMPACT_ATOMS: atom_id res chain seq x y z
N MET A 1 -10.81 -20.09 9.18
CA MET A 1 -10.49 -19.96 7.73
C MET A 1 -10.04 -18.52 7.46
N PHE A 2 -8.97 -18.28 6.69
CA PHE A 2 -8.39 -16.92 6.57
C PHE A 2 -9.43 -15.89 6.10
N PRO A 3 -9.45 -14.64 6.62
CA PRO A 3 -10.56 -13.71 6.41
C PRO A 3 -10.70 -13.15 4.99
N ILE A 4 -9.68 -13.32 4.14
CA ILE A 4 -9.66 -12.78 2.77
C ILE A 4 -9.55 -13.96 1.80
N LYS A 5 -10.46 -14.04 0.82
CA LYS A 5 -10.50 -15.12 -0.17
C LYS A 5 -10.80 -14.59 -1.57
N PHE A 6 -10.28 -15.32 -2.56
CA PHE A 6 -10.79 -15.29 -3.93
C PHE A 6 -11.96 -16.27 -4.04
N GLU A 7 -13.03 -15.88 -4.72
CA GLU A 7 -14.19 -16.74 -5.00
C GLU A 7 -13.79 -17.88 -5.96
N SER A 8 -14.25 -19.10 -5.71
CA SER A 8 -13.79 -20.33 -6.39
C SER A 8 -14.37 -20.58 -7.78
N ASP A 9 -15.34 -19.78 -8.25
CA ASP A 9 -16.17 -20.18 -9.40
C ASP A 9 -16.41 -19.06 -10.40
N THR A 10 -15.37 -18.61 -11.09
CA THR A 10 -15.49 -18.08 -12.47
C THR A 10 -14.13 -18.18 -13.15
N SER A 11 -14.11 -18.71 -14.37
CA SER A 11 -12.96 -18.82 -15.30
C SER A 11 -12.40 -17.46 -15.78
N SER A 12 -12.52 -16.43 -14.96
CA SER A 12 -11.92 -15.11 -15.09
C SER A 12 -11.49 -14.68 -13.68
N GLU A 13 -10.20 -14.49 -13.45
CA GLU A 13 -9.60 -13.89 -12.25
C GLU A 13 -10.01 -12.41 -12.13
N SER A 14 -11.31 -12.14 -12.00
CA SER A 14 -11.82 -10.78 -11.86
C SER A 14 -11.69 -10.35 -10.41
N LEU A 15 -10.92 -9.28 -10.21
CA LEU A 15 -10.64 -8.59 -8.96
C LEU A 15 -11.88 -8.19 -8.11
N ASN A 16 -13.08 -8.22 -8.70
CA ASN A 16 -14.35 -8.00 -7.99
C ASN A 16 -14.72 -9.16 -7.04
N ASN A 17 -14.07 -10.32 -7.17
CA ASN A 17 -14.43 -11.55 -6.46
C ASN A 17 -13.72 -11.71 -5.11
N ILE A 18 -13.15 -10.62 -4.57
CA ILE A 18 -12.48 -10.66 -3.26
C ILE A 18 -13.52 -10.44 -2.16
N GLN A 19 -13.76 -11.51 -1.41
CA GLN A 19 -14.58 -11.48 -0.22
C GLN A 19 -13.70 -11.29 1.01
N ILE A 20 -14.09 -10.31 1.84
CA ILE A 20 -13.50 -10.08 3.15
C ILE A 20 -14.57 -10.42 4.17
N ASP A 21 -14.32 -11.50 4.91
CA ASP A 21 -15.16 -11.96 6.00
C ASP A 21 -14.82 -11.16 7.26
N TYR A 22 -15.69 -10.18 7.57
CA TYR A 22 -15.55 -9.38 8.77
C TYR A 22 -15.86 -10.19 10.04
N ASP A 23 -16.61 -11.28 9.93
CA ASP A 23 -16.99 -12.21 11.00
C ASP A 23 -16.08 -13.42 11.14
N ALA A 24 -14.99 -13.42 10.39
CA ALA A 24 -13.94 -14.39 10.52
C ALA A 24 -13.42 -14.51 11.95
N ASP A 25 -12.92 -15.71 12.23
CA ASP A 25 -12.17 -16.06 13.43
C ASP A 25 -11.13 -14.99 13.80
N ASP A 26 -10.89 -14.86 15.11
CA ASP A 26 -9.85 -13.99 15.67
C ASP A 26 -8.55 -14.08 14.87
N ILE A 27 -8.09 -12.93 14.38
CA ILE A 27 -6.90 -12.82 13.52
C ILE A 27 -5.65 -13.44 14.16
N ARG A 28 -5.59 -13.50 15.50
CA ARG A 28 -4.48 -14.10 16.26
C ARG A 28 -4.35 -15.61 16.09
N LYS A 29 -5.36 -16.29 15.50
CA LYS A 29 -5.27 -17.73 15.18
C LYS A 29 -4.26 -18.03 14.06
N TYR A 30 -3.93 -17.04 13.23
CA TYR A 30 -2.97 -17.18 12.13
C TYR A 30 -1.60 -16.71 12.58
N GLN A 31 -0.51 -17.31 12.06
CA GLN A 31 0.83 -16.82 12.39
C GLN A 31 1.08 -15.48 11.70
N PRO A 32 1.85 -14.55 12.32
CA PRO A 32 2.11 -13.25 11.71
C PRO A 32 2.74 -13.34 10.31
N VAL A 33 3.59 -14.34 10.08
CA VAL A 33 4.25 -14.59 8.78
C VAL A 33 3.26 -15.06 7.71
N ASP A 34 2.23 -15.83 8.09
CA ASP A 34 1.21 -16.30 7.16
C ASP A 34 0.34 -15.12 6.71
N ILE A 35 -0.08 -14.26 7.65
CA ILE A 35 -0.82 -13.04 7.34
C ILE A 35 0.01 -12.14 6.42
N ALA A 36 1.28 -11.93 6.75
CA ALA A 36 2.20 -11.14 5.94
C ALA A 36 2.30 -11.68 4.50
N THR A 37 2.53 -12.99 4.37
CA THR A 37 2.65 -13.67 3.07
C THR A 37 1.36 -13.55 2.26
N GLN A 38 0.20 -13.77 2.86
CA GLN A 38 -1.08 -13.64 2.18
C GLN A 38 -1.31 -12.22 1.67
N LEU A 39 -1.12 -11.20 2.52
CA LEU A 39 -1.26 -9.80 2.09
C LEU A 39 -0.30 -9.45 0.95
N THR A 40 0.94 -9.94 1.01
CA THR A 40 1.92 -9.73 -0.06
C THR A 40 1.51 -10.41 -1.36
N LEU A 41 0.94 -11.62 -1.31
CA LEU A 41 0.44 -12.29 -2.52
C LEU A 41 -0.66 -11.48 -3.20
N PHE A 42 -1.64 -10.97 -2.43
CA PHE A 42 -2.67 -10.08 -2.96
C PHE A 42 -2.06 -8.82 -3.58
N ASN A 43 -1.20 -8.10 -2.86
CA ASN A 43 -0.60 -6.88 -3.36
C ASN A 43 0.25 -7.10 -4.61
N ARG A 44 1.02 -8.20 -4.67
CA ARG A 44 1.80 -8.55 -5.88
C ARG A 44 0.89 -8.80 -7.06
N HIS A 45 -0.17 -9.59 -6.88
CA HIS A 45 -1.14 -9.86 -7.94
C HIS A 45 -1.77 -8.57 -8.44
N PHE A 46 -2.21 -7.69 -7.53
CA PHE A 46 -2.78 -6.40 -7.90
C PHE A 46 -1.83 -5.50 -8.69
N LEU A 47 -0.57 -5.39 -8.26
CA LEU A 47 0.42 -4.55 -8.93
C LEU A 47 0.65 -4.97 -10.37
N LEU A 48 0.60 -6.28 -10.66
CA LEU A 48 0.78 -6.82 -12.00
C LEU A 48 -0.39 -6.53 -12.93
N LEU A 49 -1.56 -6.18 -12.39
CA LEU A 49 -2.77 -5.91 -13.17
C LEU A 49 -2.92 -4.44 -13.56
N ILE A 50 -2.24 -3.51 -12.86
CA ILE A 50 -2.28 -2.08 -13.17
C ILE A 50 -1.83 -1.86 -14.60
N GLN A 51 -2.71 -1.32 -15.43
CA GLN A 51 -2.40 -0.95 -16.80
C GLN A 51 -1.86 0.48 -16.86
N PRO A 52 -0.89 0.79 -17.74
CA PRO A 52 -0.36 2.14 -17.90
C PRO A 52 -1.45 3.19 -18.17
N GLU A 53 -2.48 2.81 -18.92
CA GLU A 53 -3.62 3.67 -19.30
C GLU A 53 -4.37 4.21 -18.08
N GLU A 54 -4.39 3.47 -16.98
CA GLU A 54 -5.04 3.87 -15.73
C GLU A 54 -4.29 4.99 -15.00
N LEU A 55 -3.00 5.14 -15.30
CA LEU A 55 -2.11 6.14 -14.71
C LEU A 55 -2.05 7.41 -15.55
N ILE A 56 -2.35 7.32 -16.85
CA ILE A 56 -2.40 8.45 -17.77
C ILE A 56 -3.48 9.45 -17.30
N ASN A 57 -3.15 10.73 -17.35
CA ASN A 57 -4.03 11.85 -17.01
C ASN A 57 -4.57 11.84 -15.58
N PHE A 58 -4.00 11.01 -14.70
CA PHE A 58 -4.55 10.76 -13.38
C PHE A 58 -6.01 10.33 -13.43
N ALA A 59 -6.35 9.46 -14.39
CA ALA A 59 -7.69 8.88 -14.56
C ALA A 59 -8.31 8.37 -13.24
N PHE A 60 -7.48 7.86 -12.32
CA PHE A 60 -7.88 7.42 -10.98
C PHE A 60 -8.42 8.53 -10.05
N LEU A 61 -8.14 9.81 -10.32
CA LEU A 61 -8.69 10.97 -9.61
C LEU A 61 -10.00 11.48 -10.23
N SER A 62 -10.35 11.01 -11.44
CA SER A 62 -11.54 11.46 -12.16
C SER A 62 -12.83 10.88 -11.57
N THR A 63 -13.97 11.49 -11.93
CA THR A 63 -15.30 10.94 -11.65
C THR A 63 -15.54 9.60 -12.34
N GLU A 64 -14.87 9.36 -13.46
CA GLU A 64 -14.96 8.14 -14.28
C GLU A 64 -13.89 7.10 -13.92
N LYS A 65 -13.23 7.22 -12.76
CA LYS A 65 -12.17 6.31 -12.31
C LYS A 65 -12.52 4.82 -12.35
N LYS A 66 -13.80 4.46 -12.21
CA LYS A 66 -14.25 3.05 -12.30
C LYS A 66 -14.08 2.48 -13.72
N THR A 67 -14.21 3.33 -14.73
CA THR A 67 -14.07 2.97 -16.14
C THR A 67 -12.64 3.16 -16.62
N LEU A 68 -12.01 4.27 -16.24
CA LEU A 68 -10.69 4.67 -16.73
C LEU A 68 -9.52 4.08 -15.91
N ALA A 69 -9.76 3.73 -14.65
CA ALA A 69 -8.76 3.17 -13.74
C ALA A 69 -9.35 2.02 -12.88
N PRO A 70 -9.89 0.96 -13.52
CA PRO A 70 -10.59 -0.12 -12.83
C PRO A 70 -9.70 -0.88 -11.84
N ASN A 71 -8.47 -1.23 -12.20
CA ASN A 71 -7.59 -2.00 -11.32
C ASN A 71 -7.11 -1.16 -10.14
N LEU A 72 -6.74 0.11 -10.35
CA LEU A 72 -6.41 1.02 -9.26
C LEU A 72 -7.59 1.24 -8.31
N THR A 73 -8.80 1.35 -8.86
CA THR A 73 -10.02 1.46 -8.05
C THR A 73 -10.19 0.24 -7.15
N ILE A 74 -9.93 -0.96 -7.66
CA ILE A 74 -10.04 -2.19 -6.88
C ILE A 74 -8.94 -2.30 -5.83
N ILE A 75 -7.71 -1.90 -6.15
CA ILE A 75 -6.60 -1.83 -5.17
C ILE A 75 -6.98 -0.95 -3.98
N PHE A 76 -7.51 0.24 -4.25
CA PHE A 76 -7.94 1.14 -3.18
C PHE A 76 -9.14 0.59 -2.40
N ALA A 77 -10.10 -0.04 -3.07
CA ALA A 77 -11.23 -0.68 -2.41
C ALA A 77 -10.76 -1.84 -1.49
N PHE A 78 -9.82 -2.67 -1.97
CA PHE A 78 -9.21 -3.73 -1.17
C PHE A 78 -8.48 -3.17 0.05
N TYR A 79 -7.65 -2.14 -0.15
CA TYR A 79 -6.91 -1.49 0.92
C TYR A 79 -7.87 -0.99 2.02
N ASP A 80 -8.89 -0.24 1.64
CA ASP A 80 -9.88 0.34 2.55
C ASP A 80 -10.72 -0.73 3.27
N ARG A 81 -11.15 -1.78 2.55
CA ARG A 81 -11.88 -2.92 3.15
C ARG A 81 -11.02 -3.68 4.15
N THR A 82 -9.72 -3.85 3.90
CA THR A 82 -8.79 -4.55 4.79
C THR A 82 -8.44 -3.72 6.04
N VAL A 83 -8.28 -2.39 5.88
CA VAL A 83 -8.14 -1.47 7.02
C VAL A 83 -9.35 -1.60 7.95
N ARG A 84 -10.57 -1.61 7.38
CA ARG A 84 -11.79 -1.85 8.15
C ARG A 84 -11.80 -3.22 8.82
N LEU A 85 -11.32 -4.27 8.15
CA LEU A 85 -11.26 -5.62 8.72
C LEU A 85 -10.43 -5.62 9.99
N PHE A 86 -9.20 -5.13 9.94
CA PHE A 86 -8.32 -5.11 11.11
C PHE A 86 -8.84 -4.18 12.21
N ALA A 87 -9.43 -3.04 11.86
CA ALA A 87 -10.07 -2.16 12.83
C ALA A 87 -11.24 -2.88 13.54
N THR A 88 -12.10 -3.57 12.80
CA THR A 88 -13.19 -4.37 13.34
C THR A 88 -12.68 -5.49 14.22
N GLN A 89 -11.64 -6.22 13.81
CA GLN A 89 -11.02 -7.27 14.63
C GLN A 89 -10.52 -6.73 15.97
N ILE A 90 -9.92 -5.52 16.01
CA ILE A 90 -9.55 -4.89 17.29
C ILE A 90 -10.81 -4.52 18.10
N LEU A 91 -11.82 -3.93 17.48
CA LEU A 91 -12.99 -3.38 18.18
C LEU A 91 -13.97 -4.46 18.67
N LYS A 92 -13.94 -5.66 18.09
CA LYS A 92 -14.76 -6.81 18.50
C LYS A 92 -14.50 -7.24 19.95
N HIS A 93 -13.31 -6.99 20.48
CA HIS A 93 -12.97 -7.38 21.85
C HIS A 93 -13.29 -6.30 22.87
N GLN A 94 -14.08 -6.65 23.89
CA GLN A 94 -14.48 -5.75 24.97
C GLN A 94 -13.36 -5.53 26.00
N LEU A 95 -12.52 -6.54 26.24
CA LEU A 95 -11.41 -6.46 27.19
C LEU A 95 -10.21 -5.69 26.62
N LEU A 96 -9.63 -4.78 27.42
CA LEU A 96 -8.52 -3.92 27.02
C LEU A 96 -7.27 -4.71 26.62
N GLU A 97 -6.98 -5.76 27.38
CA GLU A 97 -5.83 -6.66 27.22
C GLU A 97 -5.94 -7.46 25.92
N GLN A 98 -7.16 -7.91 25.57
CA GLN A 98 -7.41 -8.60 24.30
C GLN A 98 -7.20 -7.67 23.11
N ARG A 99 -7.69 -6.43 23.17
CA ARG A 99 -7.43 -5.42 22.13
C ARG A 99 -5.94 -5.12 21.98
N ALA A 100 -5.23 -4.95 23.10
CA ALA A 100 -3.79 -4.73 23.10
C ALA A 100 -3.01 -5.92 22.52
N SER A 101 -3.48 -7.15 22.75
CA SER A 101 -2.94 -8.37 22.16
C SER A 101 -3.10 -8.42 20.64
N ILE A 102 -4.20 -7.93 20.07
CA ILE A 102 -4.37 -7.83 18.62
C ILE A 102 -3.47 -6.75 18.02
N ILE A 103 -3.39 -5.58 18.65
CA ILE A 103 -2.44 -4.54 18.22
C ILE A 103 -1.01 -5.09 18.20
N LYS A 104 -0.61 -5.79 19.27
CA LYS A 104 0.66 -6.50 19.33
C LYS A 104 0.85 -7.45 18.15
N HIS A 105 -0.15 -8.28 17.88
CA HIS A 105 -0.11 -9.25 16.79
C HIS A 105 0.08 -8.57 15.43
N LEU A 106 -0.65 -7.49 15.15
CA LEU A 106 -0.51 -6.71 13.91
C LEU A 106 0.86 -6.03 13.79
N VAL A 107 1.47 -5.59 14.90
CA VAL A 107 2.85 -5.08 14.87
C VAL A 107 3.87 -6.19 14.59
N LEU A 108 3.63 -7.42 15.04
CA LEU A 108 4.45 -8.58 14.64
C LEU A 108 4.29 -8.88 13.13
N VAL A 109 3.09 -8.71 12.57
CA VAL A 109 2.87 -8.81 11.12
C VAL A 109 3.69 -7.75 10.38
N ILE A 110 3.71 -6.50 10.85
CA ILE A 110 4.58 -5.45 10.29
C ILE A 110 6.05 -5.88 10.25
N GLN A 111 6.55 -6.51 11.32
CA GLN A 111 7.93 -7.00 11.35
C GLN A 111 8.17 -8.04 10.26
N GLN A 112 7.27 -9.02 10.11
CA GLN A 112 7.39 -10.05 9.07
C GLN A 112 7.30 -9.48 7.65
N LEU A 113 6.37 -8.54 7.44
CA LEU A 113 6.23 -7.83 6.17
C LEU A 113 7.51 -7.09 5.78
N PHE A 114 8.23 -6.53 6.76
CA PHE A 114 9.48 -5.83 6.52
C PHE A 114 10.67 -6.78 6.31
N THR A 115 10.83 -7.80 7.16
CA THR A 115 12.02 -8.65 7.18
C THR A 115 11.98 -9.78 6.15
N VAL A 116 10.80 -10.32 5.85
CA VAL A 116 10.62 -11.47 4.97
C VAL A 116 10.09 -11.04 3.61
N ASN A 117 8.96 -10.34 3.60
CA ASN A 117 8.22 -10.08 2.36
C ASN A 117 8.62 -8.79 1.64
N HIS A 118 9.31 -7.87 2.32
CA HIS A 118 9.68 -6.55 1.81
C HIS A 118 8.47 -5.77 1.23
N ASP A 119 7.33 -5.87 1.92
CA ASP A 119 6.05 -5.33 1.46
C ASP A 119 5.64 -4.06 2.23
N LEU A 120 5.97 -2.92 1.63
CA LEU A 120 5.69 -1.61 2.20
C LEU A 120 4.21 -1.22 2.07
N GLN A 121 3.51 -1.73 1.06
CA GLN A 121 2.08 -1.49 0.86
C GLN A 121 1.30 -2.04 2.05
N SER A 122 1.57 -3.28 2.47
CA SER A 122 0.93 -3.90 3.63
C SER A 122 1.34 -3.27 4.96
N ILE A 123 2.60 -2.86 5.13
CA ILE A 123 3.00 -2.14 6.34
C ILE A 123 2.18 -0.85 6.46
N ARG A 124 2.10 -0.07 5.37
CA ARG A 124 1.31 1.18 5.35
C ARG A 124 -0.17 0.93 5.63
N LEU A 125 -0.74 -0.16 5.12
CA LEU A 125 -2.11 -0.61 5.39
C LEU A 125 -2.36 -0.84 6.88
N ILE A 126 -1.46 -1.56 7.56
CA ILE A 126 -1.60 -1.81 9.00
C ILE A 126 -1.44 -0.49 9.78
N LEU A 127 -0.50 0.37 9.40
CA LEU A 127 -0.38 1.71 10.01
C LEU A 127 -1.66 2.52 9.83
N ALA A 128 -2.30 2.49 8.65
CA ALA A 128 -3.56 3.18 8.41
C ALA A 128 -4.71 2.63 9.26
N THR A 129 -4.66 1.35 9.63
CA THR A 129 -5.59 0.77 10.62
C THR A 129 -5.42 1.42 11.99
N PHE A 130 -4.19 1.66 12.42
CA PHE A 130 -3.92 2.31 13.71
C PHE A 130 -4.21 3.81 13.68
N ASP A 131 -3.98 4.47 12.55
CA ASP A 131 -4.31 5.87 12.30
C ASP A 131 -5.83 6.09 12.21
N HIS A 132 -6.60 5.03 11.92
CA HIS A 132 -8.05 5.12 11.81
C HIS A 132 -8.64 5.70 13.11
N PRO A 133 -9.53 6.72 13.05
CA PRO A 133 -10.01 7.43 14.24
C PRO A 133 -10.61 6.53 15.31
N SER A 134 -11.21 5.39 14.92
CA SER A 134 -11.76 4.42 15.85
C SER A 134 -10.73 3.64 16.66
N ILE A 135 -9.51 3.49 16.15
CA ILE A 135 -8.42 2.79 16.83
C ILE A 135 -7.51 3.79 17.54
N PHE A 136 -7.18 4.90 16.88
CA PHE A 136 -6.33 5.96 17.43
C PHE A 136 -6.84 6.47 18.79
N ARG A 137 -8.16 6.60 18.97
CA ARG A 137 -8.77 7.11 20.21
C ARG A 137 -8.71 6.16 21.42
N LEU A 138 -8.30 4.89 21.24
CA LEU A 138 -8.29 3.87 22.29
C LEU A 138 -7.13 4.05 23.29
N ARG A 139 -7.07 5.19 23.98
CA ARG A 139 -5.94 5.62 24.83
C ARG A 139 -5.53 4.58 25.87
N GLN A 140 -6.49 3.92 26.51
CA GLN A 140 -6.21 2.91 27.53
C GLN A 140 -5.60 1.63 26.93
N THR A 141 -6.12 1.16 25.78
CA THR A 141 -5.56 0.03 25.04
C THR A 141 -4.11 0.31 24.64
N TRP A 142 -3.85 1.49 24.06
CA TRP A 142 -2.51 1.92 23.69
C TRP A 142 -1.57 2.02 24.90
N ARG A 143 -2.06 2.47 26.06
CA ARG A 143 -1.27 2.49 27.30
C ARG A 143 -0.84 1.08 27.72
N ILE A 144 -1.74 0.10 27.70
CA ILE A 144 -1.43 -1.30 28.02
C ILE A 144 -0.40 -1.84 27.03
N PHE A 145 -0.65 -1.70 25.72
CA PHE A 145 0.27 -2.15 24.68
C PHE A 145 1.69 -1.59 24.89
N ARG A 146 1.82 -0.28 25.14
CA ARG A 146 3.12 0.37 25.36
C ARG A 146 3.85 -0.13 26.60
N ARG A 147 3.11 -0.35 27.69
CA ARG A 147 3.67 -0.82 28.96
C ARG A 147 4.18 -2.26 28.83
N GLU A 148 3.41 -3.12 28.17
CA GLU A 148 3.72 -4.55 28.09
C GLU A 148 4.63 -4.93 26.92
N ASN A 149 4.70 -4.09 25.88
CA ASN A 149 5.47 -4.38 24.67
C ASN A 149 6.28 -3.15 24.21
N PRO A 150 7.21 -2.64 25.04
CA PRO A 150 7.97 -1.42 24.75
C PRO A 150 8.78 -1.52 23.44
N ASN A 151 9.41 -2.67 23.17
CA ASN A 151 10.21 -2.87 21.96
C ASN A 151 9.34 -2.83 20.69
N LEU A 152 8.16 -3.45 20.71
CA LEU A 152 7.23 -3.41 19.58
C LEU A 152 6.67 -2.01 19.37
N TYR A 153 6.48 -1.23 20.44
CA TYR A 153 6.11 0.17 20.32
C TYR A 153 7.21 1.03 19.67
N ILE A 154 8.49 0.75 19.97
CA ILE A 154 9.62 1.40 19.29
C ILE A 154 9.62 1.06 17.80
N THR A 155 9.44 -0.22 17.45
CA THR A 155 9.30 -0.67 16.06
C THR A 155 8.14 0.03 15.35
N LEU A 156 6.98 0.11 16.00
CA LEU A 156 5.81 0.78 15.43
C LEU A 156 6.08 2.27 15.19
N LYS A 157 6.71 2.97 16.15
CA LYS A 157 7.13 4.37 15.99
C LYS A 157 8.11 4.56 14.84
N TYR A 158 9.07 3.65 14.69
CA TYR A 158 10.02 3.69 13.58
C TYR A 158 9.28 3.70 12.23
N PHE A 159 8.33 2.79 12.04
CA PHE A 159 7.57 2.72 10.78
C PHE A 159 6.63 3.91 10.59
N TRP A 160 5.99 4.43 11.65
CA TRP A 160 5.21 5.67 11.54
C TRP A 160 6.03 6.87 11.07
N ASN A 161 7.27 6.99 11.56
CA ASN A 161 8.17 8.07 11.15
C ASN A 161 8.62 7.89 9.70
N VAL A 162 9.11 6.71 9.34
CA VAL A 162 9.65 6.45 8.00
C VAL A 162 8.56 6.49 6.93
N LEU A 163 7.36 5.99 7.22
CA LEU A 163 6.22 5.98 6.28
C LEU A 163 5.29 7.19 6.49
N SER A 164 5.81 8.27 7.06
CA SER A 164 5.07 9.50 7.29
C SER A 164 4.66 10.16 5.97
N GLN A 165 3.42 10.66 5.94
CA GLN A 165 2.88 11.47 4.85
C GLN A 165 3.39 12.92 4.87
N GLY A 166 4.08 13.33 5.93
CA GLY A 166 4.58 14.69 6.10
C GLY A 166 5.49 15.14 4.97
N ASN A 167 5.40 16.43 4.61
CA ASN A 167 6.26 17.09 3.63
C ASN A 167 6.43 16.31 2.30
N ASN A 168 5.29 15.87 1.73
CA ASN A 168 5.26 15.02 0.53
C ASN A 168 6.18 13.80 0.67
N TRP A 169 5.94 13.01 1.71
CA TRP A 169 6.66 11.77 1.97
C TRP A 169 8.18 11.96 2.05
N SER A 170 8.70 13.09 2.56
CA SER A 170 10.14 13.39 2.49
C SER A 170 11.00 12.31 3.14
N ASP A 171 10.59 11.85 4.33
CA ASP A 171 11.33 10.85 5.10
C ASP A 171 11.28 9.50 4.39
N TYR A 172 10.12 9.16 3.82
CA TYR A 172 9.95 7.94 3.03
C TYR A 172 10.79 7.96 1.76
N ARG A 173 10.84 9.10 1.06
CA ARG A 173 11.64 9.29 -0.16
C ARG A 173 13.11 9.03 0.09
N LEU A 174 13.68 9.72 1.08
CA LEU A 174 15.08 9.57 1.45
C LEU A 174 15.36 8.13 1.85
N TRP A 175 14.52 7.55 2.71
CA TRP A 175 14.71 6.18 3.18
C TRP A 175 14.62 5.13 2.06
N ILE A 176 13.67 5.29 1.13
CA ILE A 176 13.53 4.40 -0.03
C ILE A 176 14.72 4.49 -0.98
N GLU A 177 15.09 5.71 -1.37
CA GLU A 177 16.08 5.96 -2.42
C GLU A 177 17.51 5.71 -1.91
N GLU A 178 17.79 6.03 -0.65
CA GLU A 178 19.13 5.92 -0.09
C GLU A 178 19.44 4.51 0.39
N LYS A 179 18.45 3.77 0.90
CA LYS A 179 18.68 2.52 1.64
C LYS A 179 17.84 1.36 1.11
N PHE A 180 16.51 1.48 1.13
CA PHE A 180 15.65 0.30 0.98
C PHE A 180 15.70 -0.32 -0.42
N ILE A 181 15.60 0.49 -1.49
CA ILE A 181 15.67 -0.03 -2.87
C ILE A 181 17.07 -0.58 -3.15
N LYS A 182 18.13 0.13 -2.75
CA LYS A 182 19.51 -0.31 -2.99
C LYS A 182 19.80 -1.65 -2.33
N ASP A 183 19.37 -1.83 -1.08
CA ASP A 183 19.52 -3.10 -0.35
C ASP A 183 18.75 -4.24 -1.07
N CYS A 184 17.50 -4.01 -1.46
CA CYS A 184 16.68 -5.02 -2.13
C CYS A 184 17.26 -5.40 -3.51
N LEU A 185 17.69 -4.41 -4.29
CA LEU A 185 18.33 -4.64 -5.60
C LEU A 185 19.64 -5.41 -5.46
N SER A 186 20.48 -5.07 -4.48
CA SER A 186 21.76 -5.76 -4.22
C SER A 186 21.56 -7.25 -3.91
N LYS A 187 20.45 -7.59 -3.24
CA LYS A 187 20.09 -8.96 -2.82
C LYS A 187 19.16 -9.66 -3.82
N LYS A 188 18.79 -9.02 -4.93
CA LYS A 188 17.78 -9.50 -5.90
C LYS A 188 16.46 -9.91 -5.25
N GLN A 189 16.05 -9.18 -4.20
CA GLN A 189 14.83 -9.49 -3.47
C GLN A 189 13.63 -8.76 -4.09
N PRO A 190 12.52 -9.47 -4.37
CA PRO A 190 11.30 -8.82 -4.83
C PRO A 190 10.71 -7.96 -3.70
N MET A 191 10.20 -6.78 -4.05
CA MET A 191 9.63 -5.83 -3.10
C MET A 191 8.27 -5.33 -3.59
N VAL A 192 7.39 -4.98 -2.65
CA VAL A 192 6.10 -4.33 -2.96
C VAL A 192 6.15 -2.90 -2.45
N LEU A 193 6.20 -1.95 -3.39
CA LEU A 193 6.21 -0.53 -3.08
C LEU A 193 4.80 -0.03 -2.73
N PHE A 194 4.74 1.01 -1.88
CA PHE A 194 3.47 1.64 -1.56
C PHE A 194 2.94 2.44 -2.77
N VAL A 195 1.82 1.99 -3.34
CA VAL A 195 1.21 2.56 -4.56
C VAL A 195 0.86 4.03 -4.38
N GLY A 196 0.35 4.42 -3.20
CA GLY A 196 -0.02 5.82 -2.95
C GLY A 196 1.16 6.78 -3.05
N TYR A 197 2.37 6.33 -2.68
CA TYR A 197 3.59 7.12 -2.87
C TYR A 197 3.99 7.21 -4.35
N LEU A 198 3.93 6.10 -5.09
CA LEU A 198 4.24 6.11 -6.53
C LEU A 198 3.34 7.08 -7.28
N LEU A 199 2.04 7.05 -7.01
CA LEU A 199 1.07 7.97 -7.60
C LEU A 199 1.34 9.42 -7.20
N SER A 200 1.63 9.68 -5.92
CA SER A 200 1.99 11.03 -5.45
C SER A 200 3.25 11.57 -6.15
N LYS A 201 4.24 10.70 -6.39
CA LYS A 201 5.46 11.05 -7.13
C LYS A 201 5.15 11.37 -8.60
N MET A 202 4.37 10.53 -9.28
CA MET A 202 3.92 10.78 -10.67
C MET A 202 3.19 12.12 -10.80
N ILE A 203 2.28 12.41 -9.87
CA ILE A 203 1.55 13.69 -9.84
C ILE A 203 2.52 14.86 -9.65
N SER A 204 3.42 14.76 -8.67
CA SER A 204 4.41 15.81 -8.39
C SER A 204 5.31 16.08 -9.60
N ASP A 205 5.78 15.03 -10.27
CA ASP A 205 6.66 15.15 -11.43
C ASP A 205 5.91 15.76 -12.64
N HIS A 206 4.66 15.37 -12.85
CA HIS A 206 3.80 15.97 -13.87
C HIS A 206 3.56 17.46 -13.61
N TYR A 207 3.22 17.87 -12.39
CA TYR A 207 3.04 19.28 -12.06
C TYR A 207 4.35 20.07 -12.17
N ARG A 208 5.49 19.46 -11.83
CA ARG A 208 6.81 20.08 -12.02
C ARG A 208 7.10 20.29 -13.51
N TYR A 209 6.85 19.29 -14.33
CA TYR A 209 6.99 19.38 -15.78
C TYR A 209 6.06 20.47 -16.33
N TYR A 210 4.76 20.41 -16.02
CA TYR A 210 3.79 21.40 -16.48
C TYR A 210 4.19 22.83 -16.10
N ARG A 211 4.65 23.06 -14.86
CA ARG A 211 5.12 24.40 -14.42
C ARG A 211 6.31 24.92 -15.23
N ILE A 212 7.23 24.04 -15.63
CA ILE A 212 8.41 24.44 -16.42
C ILE A 212 7.98 24.82 -17.85
N TYR A 213 7.02 24.10 -18.43
CA TYR A 213 6.63 24.27 -19.84
C TYR A 213 5.37 25.13 -20.06
N SER A 214 4.58 25.43 -19.03
CA SER A 214 3.39 26.30 -19.12
C SER A 214 3.72 27.79 -19.19
N ASN A 215 4.95 28.17 -18.90
CA ASN A 215 5.43 29.54 -19.10
C ASN A 215 5.82 29.83 -20.57
N ASP A 216 5.72 28.85 -21.47
CA ASP A 216 5.93 29.00 -22.91
C ASP A 216 4.58 28.98 -23.65
N SER A 217 4.11 30.15 -24.05
CA SER A 217 2.80 30.45 -24.62
C SER A 217 2.59 29.91 -26.05
N SER A 218 2.39 28.59 -26.21
CA SER A 218 1.89 28.03 -27.47
C SER A 218 0.99 26.80 -27.25
N ASN A 219 -0.31 26.94 -27.54
CA ASN A 219 -1.37 25.96 -27.31
C ASN A 219 -1.18 24.59 -28.00
N GLU A 220 -0.34 24.50 -29.04
CA GLU A 220 -0.04 23.22 -29.73
C GLU A 220 0.82 22.26 -28.89
N LYS A 221 1.55 22.75 -27.88
CA LYS A 221 2.46 21.92 -27.07
C LYS A 221 1.78 21.11 -25.98
N SER A 222 0.60 21.50 -25.47
CA SER A 222 -0.06 20.77 -24.37
C SER A 222 -0.37 19.30 -24.74
N SER A 223 -0.79 19.06 -26.00
CA SER A 223 -1.01 17.70 -26.52
C SER A 223 0.29 16.92 -26.72
N ARG A 224 1.40 17.60 -27.06
CA ARG A 224 2.73 17.01 -27.25
C ARG A 224 3.43 16.71 -25.92
N VAL A 225 3.18 17.55 -24.92
CA VAL A 225 3.58 17.35 -23.52
C VAL A 225 2.94 16.09 -22.95
N HIS A 226 1.65 15.89 -23.21
CA HIS A 226 0.94 14.65 -22.85
C HIS A 226 1.53 13.41 -23.51
N GLN A 227 1.82 13.47 -24.82
CA GLN A 227 2.46 12.35 -25.54
C GLN A 227 3.86 12.02 -25.00
N ASN A 228 4.68 13.03 -24.70
CA ASN A 228 6.01 12.83 -24.13
C ASN A 228 5.99 12.26 -22.70
N LEU A 229 4.95 12.59 -21.91
CA LEU A 229 4.73 12.00 -20.59
C LEU A 229 4.33 10.53 -20.70
N ILE A 230 3.49 10.17 -21.67
CA ILE A 230 3.15 8.78 -21.97
C ILE A 230 4.41 8.02 -22.39
N GLU A 231 5.25 8.62 -23.23
CA GLU A 231 6.52 8.03 -23.67
C GLU A 231 7.53 7.90 -22.51
N TYR A 232 7.61 8.88 -21.62
CA TYR A 232 8.43 8.80 -20.39
C TYR A 232 7.93 7.69 -19.46
N VAL A 233 6.61 7.57 -19.23
CA VAL A 233 6.01 6.49 -18.42
C VAL A 233 6.28 5.12 -19.05
N LYS A 234 6.24 5.01 -20.38
CA LYS A 234 6.63 3.78 -21.10
C LYS A 234 8.12 3.43 -20.88
N LEU A 235 9.01 4.41 -21.05
CA LEU A 235 10.46 4.26 -20.88
C LEU A 235 10.89 4.00 -19.42
N SER A 236 10.11 4.46 -18.45
CA SER A 236 10.36 4.29 -17.02
C SER A 236 9.59 3.13 -16.39
N SER A 237 8.76 2.42 -17.17
CA SER A 237 8.19 1.15 -16.73
C SER A 237 9.32 0.11 -16.63
N PRO A 238 9.52 -0.55 -15.48
CA PRO A 238 10.54 -1.60 -15.34
C PRO A 238 10.29 -2.81 -16.26
N THR A 239 9.07 -2.94 -16.79
CA THR A 239 8.55 -4.14 -17.43
C THR A 239 9.27 -4.49 -18.73
N GLU A 240 9.70 -3.50 -19.52
CA GLU A 240 10.38 -3.77 -20.80
C GLU A 240 11.83 -4.27 -20.62
N LYS A 241 12.55 -3.78 -19.61
CA LYS A 241 13.91 -4.26 -19.32
C LYS A 241 13.94 -5.68 -18.77
N PHE A 242 12.88 -6.13 -18.09
CA PHE A 242 12.79 -7.50 -17.59
C PHE A 242 12.42 -8.54 -18.66
N LEU A 243 11.90 -8.11 -19.82
CA LEU A 243 11.50 -9.00 -20.92
C LEU A 243 12.53 -9.06 -22.06
N SER A 244 13.49 -8.14 -22.11
CA SER A 244 14.54 -8.12 -23.15
C SER A 244 15.80 -8.95 -22.79
N GLU A 245 15.88 -9.50 -21.57
CA GLU A 245 16.93 -10.44 -21.16
C GLU A 245 16.32 -11.85 -21.04
N LYS A 246 16.04 -12.46 -22.20
CA LYS A 246 15.88 -13.90 -22.37
C LYS A 246 16.73 -14.36 -23.54
#